data_AF-A0A436HAL3-F1
#
_entry.id   AF-A0A436HAL3-F1
#
_cell.length_a   1.000
_cell.length_b   1.000
_cell.length_c   1.000
_cell.angle_alpha   90.00
_cell.angle_beta   90.00
_cell.angle_gamma   90.00
#
_symmetry.space_group_name_H-M   'P 1'
#
loop_
_entity.id
_entity.type
_entity.pdbx_description
1 polymer ?
#
loop_
_entity_poly.entity_id
_entity_poly.type
_entity_poly.pdbx_seq_one_letter_code
_entity_poly.pdbx_strand_id
1 'polypeptide(L)'
;VLVCIAHKAVGHPVFATSKSFAINVLNEDQKAASGIFASKAADKFAAVAWRPGRTGSPVLDGSVASFDCDMERLVNAGDHSILIGRVRDFEHNSAQPLGYCRGAYVAPGLSQDALAATQPGTDVGAILENGGRILFLETADGFELPRGRGLGAAGDGKSLRGVLAARAIEAKLGFLFAVWDDARDVSRTHVYYRGTFDVPASSDRGIRLVEIHAIEELKIADPAIRSMLARYVKECSVDAFGVYVGNDVEGEVRPLARTAGSTAPTTGDQR
;
A
#
# COMPACT_ATOMS: atom_id res chain seq x y z
N VAL A 1 17.72 -5.14 -9.88
CA VAL A 1 16.34 -5.63 -9.67
C VAL A 1 16.32 -7.15 -9.75
N LEU A 2 15.26 -7.81 -9.25
CA LEU A 2 15.07 -9.25 -9.46
C LEU A 2 13.61 -9.59 -9.72
N VAL A 3 13.37 -10.66 -10.49
CA VAL A 3 12.04 -11.27 -10.73
C VAL A 3 12.19 -12.78 -10.84
N CYS A 4 11.19 -13.54 -10.43
CA CYS A 4 11.17 -15.00 -10.54
C CYS A 4 10.24 -15.44 -11.67
N ILE A 5 10.64 -16.46 -12.42
CA ILE A 5 9.81 -17.09 -13.45
C ILE A 5 9.82 -18.62 -13.27
N ALA A 6 8.64 -19.23 -13.30
CA ALA A 6 8.51 -20.67 -13.19
C ALA A 6 9.14 -21.37 -14.41
N HIS A 7 9.79 -22.51 -14.21
CA HIS A 7 10.31 -23.34 -15.30
C HIS A 7 9.21 -23.81 -16.27
N LYS A 8 7.98 -23.91 -15.78
CA LYS A 8 6.79 -24.29 -16.57
C LYS A 8 6.18 -23.11 -17.36
N ALA A 9 6.65 -21.88 -17.15
CA ALA A 9 6.13 -20.73 -17.88
C ALA A 9 6.56 -20.80 -19.36
N VAL A 10 5.64 -20.49 -20.28
CA VAL A 10 5.89 -20.52 -21.72
C VAL A 10 7.08 -19.64 -22.13
N GLY A 11 7.29 -18.52 -21.43
CA GLY A 11 8.40 -17.59 -21.69
C GLY A 11 9.75 -18.01 -21.11
N HIS A 12 9.81 -19.03 -20.25
CA HIS A 12 11.06 -19.41 -19.56
C HIS A 12 12.22 -19.71 -20.53
N PRO A 13 12.07 -20.52 -21.60
CA PRO A 13 13.18 -20.78 -22.52
C PRO A 13 13.73 -19.52 -23.22
N VAL A 14 12.87 -18.52 -23.43
CA VAL A 14 13.27 -17.23 -24.01
C VAL A 14 14.12 -16.45 -23.01
N PHE A 15 13.66 -16.31 -21.76
CA PHE A 15 14.42 -15.63 -20.72
C PHE A 15 15.74 -16.33 -20.38
N ALA A 16 15.81 -17.65 -20.53
CA ALA A 16 17.04 -18.43 -20.30
C ALA A 16 18.19 -18.08 -21.25
N THR A 17 17.88 -17.51 -22.43
CA THR A 17 18.87 -17.15 -23.46
C THR A 17 18.91 -15.65 -23.76
N SER A 18 17.99 -14.87 -23.20
CA SER A 18 17.90 -13.42 -23.42
C SER A 18 19.00 -12.66 -22.69
N LYS A 19 19.54 -11.63 -23.35
CA LYS A 19 20.58 -10.74 -22.78
C LYS A 19 20.01 -9.57 -21.97
N SER A 20 18.71 -9.31 -22.11
CA SER A 20 18.02 -8.19 -21.48
C SER A 20 16.57 -8.56 -21.19
N PHE A 21 15.94 -7.78 -20.31
CA PHE A 21 14.51 -7.87 -20.02
C PHE A 21 14.00 -6.54 -19.47
N ALA A 22 12.70 -6.29 -19.64
CA ALA A 22 12.01 -5.17 -19.02
C ALA A 22 11.07 -5.64 -17.90
N ILE A 23 10.98 -4.86 -16.83
CA ILE A 23 9.95 -4.98 -15.79
C ILE A 23 8.96 -3.84 -16.00
N ASN A 24 7.67 -4.16 -16.13
CA ASN A 24 6.59 -3.19 -16.25
C ASN A 24 5.70 -3.26 -15.01
N VAL A 25 5.66 -2.19 -14.21
CA VAL A 25 4.81 -2.05 -13.03
C VAL A 25 3.49 -1.42 -13.47
N LEU A 26 2.45 -2.23 -13.53
CA LEU A 26 1.16 -1.84 -14.12
C LEU A 26 0.40 -0.82 -13.27
N ASN A 27 -0.36 0.04 -13.92
CA ASN A 27 -1.33 0.93 -13.27
C ASN A 27 -2.68 0.25 -13.04
N GLU A 28 -3.55 0.85 -12.23
CA GLU A 28 -4.86 0.28 -11.87
C GLU A 28 -5.80 -0.05 -13.06
N ASP A 29 -5.71 0.69 -14.16
CA ASP A 29 -6.49 0.46 -15.39
C ASP A 29 -5.96 -0.71 -16.22
N GLN A 30 -4.72 -1.15 -15.98
CA GLN A 30 -4.05 -2.21 -16.73
C GLN A 30 -4.33 -3.63 -16.21
N LYS A 31 -5.46 -3.83 -15.50
CA LYS A 31 -5.92 -5.17 -15.06
C LYS A 31 -6.06 -6.17 -16.21
N ALA A 32 -6.57 -5.72 -17.36
CA ALA A 32 -6.70 -6.56 -18.54
C ALA A 32 -5.34 -7.05 -19.06
N ALA A 33 -4.34 -6.14 -19.11
CA ALA A 33 -2.98 -6.49 -19.50
C ALA A 33 -2.38 -7.57 -18.57
N SER A 34 -2.52 -7.40 -17.25
CA SER A 34 -2.07 -8.42 -16.27
C SER A 34 -2.66 -9.81 -16.57
N GLY A 35 -3.98 -9.88 -16.82
CA GLY A 35 -4.65 -11.13 -17.16
C GLY A 35 -4.12 -11.77 -18.44
N ILE A 36 -3.86 -10.97 -19.48
CA ILE A 36 -3.33 -11.45 -20.76
C ILE A 36 -1.91 -12.02 -20.58
N PHE A 37 -1.03 -11.31 -19.87
CA PHE A 37 0.34 -11.75 -19.66
C PHE A 37 0.46 -12.97 -18.74
N ALA A 38 -0.49 -13.16 -17.82
CA ALA A 38 -0.61 -14.38 -16.99
C ALA A 38 -1.21 -15.58 -17.75
N SER A 39 -1.93 -15.35 -18.85
CA SER A 39 -2.58 -16.40 -19.64
C SER A 39 -1.60 -17.16 -20.56
N LYS A 40 -2.14 -18.14 -21.31
CA LYS A 40 -1.43 -18.85 -22.39
C LYS A 40 -1.73 -18.30 -23.79
N ALA A 41 -2.21 -17.06 -23.91
CA ALA A 41 -2.48 -16.44 -25.21
C ALA A 41 -1.23 -16.46 -26.11
N ALA A 42 -1.44 -16.71 -27.41
CA ALA A 42 -0.36 -16.88 -28.39
C ALA A 42 0.36 -15.57 -28.71
N ASP A 43 -0.40 -14.49 -28.95
CA ASP A 43 0.14 -13.14 -29.16
C ASP A 43 -0.36 -12.20 -28.06
N LYS A 44 0.42 -12.12 -26.98
CA LYS A 44 0.12 -11.27 -25.82
C LYS A 44 0.34 -9.79 -26.12
N PHE A 45 1.28 -9.48 -27.01
CA PHE A 45 1.68 -8.11 -27.31
C PHE A 45 0.73 -7.42 -28.28
N ALA A 46 -0.03 -8.15 -29.09
CA ALA A 46 -1.10 -7.59 -29.93
C ALA A 46 -2.23 -6.91 -29.12
N ALA A 47 -2.38 -7.24 -27.84
CA ALA A 47 -3.47 -6.73 -26.99
C ALA A 47 -3.07 -5.55 -26.10
N VAL A 48 -1.83 -5.07 -26.20
CA VAL A 48 -1.31 -3.95 -25.38
C VAL A 48 -0.45 -3.02 -26.23
N ALA A 49 -0.49 -1.73 -25.91
CA ALA A 49 0.46 -0.77 -26.46
C ALA A 49 1.82 -0.93 -25.78
N TRP A 50 2.89 -0.99 -26.57
CA TRP A 50 4.25 -1.13 -26.09
C TRP A 50 5.24 -0.54 -27.07
N ARG A 51 6.44 -0.24 -26.57
CA ARG A 51 7.57 0.26 -27.35
C ARG A 51 8.87 -0.41 -26.91
N PRO A 52 9.88 -0.49 -27.79
CA PRO A 52 11.19 -0.96 -27.38
C PRO A 52 11.84 0.03 -26.41
N GLY A 53 12.39 -0.50 -25.31
CA GLY A 53 13.30 0.22 -24.43
C GLY A 53 14.70 0.37 -25.02
N ARG A 54 15.62 0.94 -24.25
CA ARG A 54 17.03 1.11 -24.59
C ARG A 54 17.73 -0.20 -24.98
N THR A 55 17.39 -1.33 -24.36
CA THR A 55 17.95 -2.66 -24.66
C THR A 55 17.17 -3.39 -25.76
N GLY A 56 16.10 -2.79 -26.29
CA GLY A 56 15.14 -3.43 -27.19
C GLY A 56 14.05 -4.25 -26.46
N SER A 57 14.12 -4.37 -25.13
CA SER A 57 13.08 -5.06 -24.35
C SER A 57 11.74 -4.30 -24.42
N PRO A 58 10.59 -5.01 -24.40
CA PRO A 58 9.28 -4.36 -24.54
C PRO A 58 8.85 -3.63 -23.25
N VAL A 59 8.69 -2.32 -23.35
CA VAL A 59 8.14 -1.44 -22.31
C VAL A 59 6.68 -1.16 -22.63
N LEU A 60 5.77 -1.46 -21.69
CA LEU A 60 4.34 -1.27 -21.87
C LEU A 60 3.95 0.17 -21.58
N ASP A 61 3.20 0.77 -22.49
CA ASP A 61 2.72 2.15 -22.34
C ASP A 61 1.73 2.26 -21.18
N GLY A 62 1.82 3.35 -20.42
CA GLY A 62 0.95 3.61 -19.27
C GLY A 62 1.35 2.92 -17.96
N SER A 63 2.37 2.05 -17.96
CA SER A 63 2.92 1.49 -16.71
C SER A 63 3.30 2.60 -15.74
N VAL A 64 3.02 2.42 -14.44
CA VAL A 64 3.39 3.39 -13.39
C VAL A 64 4.90 3.53 -13.27
N ALA A 65 5.61 2.43 -13.50
CA ALA A 65 7.05 2.42 -13.65
C ALA A 65 7.49 1.32 -14.63
N SER A 66 8.62 1.54 -15.29
CA SER A 66 9.28 0.53 -16.10
C SER A 66 10.78 0.53 -15.85
N PHE A 67 11.39 -0.65 -15.83
CA PHE A 67 12.82 -0.83 -15.68
C PHE A 67 13.36 -1.66 -16.84
N ASP A 68 14.20 -1.06 -17.66
CA ASP A 68 14.85 -1.76 -18.77
C ASP A 68 16.24 -2.24 -18.31
N CYS A 69 16.48 -3.54 -18.38
CA CYS A 69 17.58 -4.19 -17.69
C CYS A 69 18.42 -5.08 -18.61
N ASP A 70 19.72 -5.09 -18.39
CA ASP A 70 20.56 -6.20 -18.86
C ASP A 70 20.41 -7.39 -17.91
N MET A 71 20.42 -8.60 -18.46
CA MET A 71 20.46 -9.85 -17.71
C MET A 71 21.86 -10.01 -17.10
N GLU A 72 21.98 -9.79 -15.79
CA GLU A 72 23.24 -9.93 -15.06
C GLU A 72 23.48 -11.39 -14.66
N ARG A 73 22.43 -12.06 -14.17
CA ARG A 73 22.52 -13.44 -13.70
C ARG A 73 21.17 -14.13 -13.75
N LEU A 74 21.19 -15.40 -14.13
CA LEU A 74 20.05 -16.32 -14.00
C LEU A 74 20.40 -17.39 -12.98
N VAL A 75 19.61 -17.49 -11.91
CA VAL A 75 19.88 -18.43 -10.81
C VAL A 75 18.74 -19.45 -10.72
N ASN A 76 19.08 -20.73 -10.80
CA ASN A 76 18.10 -21.80 -10.55
C ASN A 76 17.74 -21.86 -9.06
N ALA A 77 16.44 -21.85 -8.75
CA ALA A 77 15.91 -21.85 -7.39
C ALA A 77 14.65 -22.73 -7.33
N GLY A 78 14.85 -24.05 -7.24
CA GLY A 78 13.76 -25.03 -7.21
C GLY A 78 13.03 -25.14 -8.55
N ASP A 79 11.73 -24.88 -8.55
CA ASP A 79 10.88 -24.89 -9.75
C ASP A 79 10.82 -23.53 -10.48
N HIS A 80 11.60 -22.55 -10.01
CA HIS A 80 11.73 -21.22 -10.60
C HIS A 80 13.19 -20.88 -10.93
N SER A 81 13.36 -19.95 -11.86
CA SER A 81 14.61 -19.22 -12.06
C SER A 81 14.45 -17.78 -11.56
N ILE A 82 15.47 -17.28 -10.85
CA ILE A 82 15.59 -15.89 -10.43
C ILE A 82 16.40 -15.15 -11.49
N LEU A 83 15.76 -14.16 -12.12
CA LEU A 83 16.41 -13.23 -13.05
C LEU A 83 16.92 -12.07 -12.23
N ILE A 84 18.23 -11.84 -12.27
CA ILE A 84 18.87 -10.69 -11.64
C ILE A 84 19.28 -9.74 -12.75
N GLY A 85 18.72 -8.53 -12.73
CA GLY A 85 18.89 -7.52 -13.77
C GLY A 85 19.61 -6.28 -13.28
N ARG A 86 20.52 -5.76 -14.12
CA ARG A 86 21.15 -4.45 -13.97
C ARG A 86 20.36 -3.42 -14.76
N VAL A 87 19.77 -2.44 -14.07
CA VAL A 87 18.95 -1.39 -14.68
C VAL A 87 19.83 -0.51 -15.59
N ARG A 88 19.41 -0.33 -16.84
CA ARG A 88 20.04 0.53 -17.86
C ARG A 88 19.25 1.79 -18.16
N ASP A 89 17.94 1.71 -17.95
CA ASP A 89 17.02 2.83 -18.07
C ASP A 89 15.78 2.58 -17.20
N PHE A 90 15.11 3.65 -16.77
CA PHE A 90 13.85 3.55 -16.04
C PHE A 90 12.98 4.78 -16.26
N GLU A 91 11.67 4.58 -16.16
CA GLU A 91 10.67 5.64 -16.20
C GLU A 91 9.64 5.42 -15.11
N HIS A 92 9.02 6.49 -14.62
CA HIS A 92 7.90 6.42 -13.71
C HIS A 92 6.95 7.62 -13.87
N ASN A 93 5.72 7.46 -13.39
CA ASN A 93 4.73 8.53 -13.33
C ASN A 93 4.00 8.52 -11.97
N SER A 94 2.96 9.35 -11.83
CA SER A 94 2.18 9.52 -10.60
C SER A 94 0.87 8.71 -10.57
N ALA A 95 0.64 7.81 -11.52
CA ALA A 95 -0.56 6.97 -11.55
C ALA A 95 -0.54 5.94 -10.42
N GLN A 96 -1.72 5.45 -10.03
CA GLN A 96 -1.84 4.44 -8.97
C GLN A 96 -1.50 3.04 -9.51
N PRO A 97 -0.69 2.24 -8.78
CA PRO A 97 -0.28 0.91 -9.24
C PRO A 97 -1.40 -0.12 -9.10
N LEU A 98 -1.39 -1.14 -9.94
CA LEU A 98 -2.23 -2.32 -9.76
C LEU A 98 -1.59 -3.26 -8.73
N GLY A 99 -2.26 -3.43 -7.59
CA GLY A 99 -1.91 -4.42 -6.57
C GLY A 99 -2.53 -5.79 -6.85
N TYR A 100 -1.93 -6.83 -6.29
CA TYR A 100 -2.48 -8.20 -6.27
C TYR A 100 -2.27 -8.82 -4.89
N CYS A 101 -3.35 -9.22 -4.24
CA CYS A 101 -3.32 -9.77 -2.88
C CYS A 101 -4.36 -10.90 -2.74
N ARG A 102 -3.95 -12.04 -2.18
CA ARG A 102 -4.81 -13.20 -1.87
C ARG A 102 -5.71 -13.64 -3.03
N GLY A 103 -5.20 -13.62 -4.27
CA GLY A 103 -5.95 -14.06 -5.45
C GLY A 103 -6.79 -12.96 -6.13
N ALA A 104 -6.80 -11.74 -5.60
CA ALA A 104 -7.58 -10.64 -6.12
C ALA A 104 -6.71 -9.43 -6.50
N TYR A 105 -7.16 -8.68 -7.51
CA TYR A 105 -6.58 -7.39 -7.84
C TYR A 105 -7.05 -6.32 -6.85
N VAL A 106 -6.11 -5.50 -6.40
CA VAL A 106 -6.32 -4.39 -5.46
C VAL A 106 -5.82 -3.13 -6.13
N ALA A 107 -6.72 -2.24 -6.52
CA ALA A 107 -6.34 -0.90 -6.94
C ALA A 107 -6.32 -0.03 -5.68
N PRO A 108 -5.18 0.57 -5.28
CA PRO A 108 -5.10 1.37 -4.07
C PRO A 108 -6.10 2.53 -4.04
N GLY A 109 -6.49 3.07 -5.21
CA GLY A 109 -7.56 4.07 -5.33
C GLY A 109 -8.99 3.53 -5.15
N LEU A 110 -9.25 2.25 -5.47
CA LEU A 110 -10.58 1.59 -5.41
C LEU A 110 -10.75 0.58 -4.26
N SER A 111 -9.69 0.28 -3.50
CA SER A 111 -9.66 -0.81 -2.52
C SER A 111 -10.46 -0.56 -1.23
N GLN A 112 -10.86 0.68 -0.98
CA GLN A 112 -11.57 1.04 0.24
C GLN A 112 -12.94 0.37 0.36
N ASP A 113 -13.76 0.47 -0.70
CA ASP A 113 -15.10 -0.12 -0.74
C ASP A 113 -15.04 -1.64 -0.90
N ALA A 114 -14.08 -2.18 -1.67
CA ALA A 114 -13.96 -3.62 -1.91
C ALA A 114 -13.50 -4.40 -0.67
N LEU A 115 -12.50 -3.90 0.07
CA LEU A 115 -11.98 -4.58 1.26
C LEU A 115 -12.94 -4.43 2.47
N ALA A 116 -13.67 -3.31 2.54
CA ALA A 116 -14.69 -3.08 3.56
C ALA A 116 -15.98 -3.90 3.33
N ALA A 117 -16.27 -4.27 2.07
CA ALA A 117 -17.46 -5.03 1.71
C ALA A 117 -17.26 -6.56 1.77
N THR A 118 -16.03 -7.05 1.88
CA THR A 118 -15.74 -8.48 1.68
C THR A 118 -16.09 -9.41 2.84
N GLN A 119 -16.38 -8.93 4.06
CA GLN A 119 -16.66 -9.81 5.20
C GLN A 119 -17.74 -9.24 6.17
N PRO A 120 -18.77 -10.04 6.53
CA PRO A 120 -19.62 -9.73 7.68
C PRO A 120 -18.77 -9.63 8.95
N GLY A 121 -18.95 -8.58 9.75
CA GLY A 121 -18.19 -8.39 11.00
C GLY A 121 -16.93 -7.52 10.88
N THR A 122 -16.68 -6.87 9.73
CA THR A 122 -15.56 -5.94 9.58
C THR A 122 -15.86 -4.57 10.20
N ASP A 123 -14.98 -4.11 11.09
CA ASP A 123 -14.91 -2.71 11.51
C ASP A 123 -13.89 -1.97 10.64
N VAL A 124 -14.28 -0.81 10.12
CA VAL A 124 -13.43 0.04 9.29
C VAL A 124 -13.17 1.35 10.01
N GLY A 125 -11.90 1.67 10.21
CA GLY A 125 -11.45 2.91 10.83
C GLY A 125 -10.53 3.74 9.94
N ALA A 126 -10.25 4.96 10.38
CA ALA A 126 -9.37 5.88 9.66
C ALA A 126 -8.42 6.64 10.59
N ILE A 127 -7.15 6.72 10.17
CA ILE A 127 -6.16 7.66 10.69
C ILE A 127 -6.21 8.88 9.77
N LEU A 128 -6.91 9.93 10.20
CA LEU A 128 -7.12 11.13 9.41
C LEU A 128 -6.16 12.22 9.83
N GLU A 129 -5.30 12.63 8.90
CA GLU A 129 -4.21 13.58 9.14
C GLU A 129 -4.52 14.96 8.52
N ASN A 130 -4.18 16.02 9.26
CA ASN A 130 -4.17 17.39 8.75
C ASN A 130 -3.05 18.19 9.44
N GLY A 131 -2.03 18.56 8.65
CA GLY A 131 -0.92 19.41 9.11
C GLY A 131 -0.18 18.86 10.32
N GLY A 132 0.22 17.58 10.30
CA GLY A 132 0.95 16.92 11.39
C GLY A 132 0.10 16.50 12.59
N ARG A 133 -1.22 16.70 12.52
CA ARG A 133 -2.18 16.32 13.57
C ARG A 133 -3.10 15.22 13.10
N ILE A 134 -3.45 14.30 14.00
CA ILE A 134 -4.44 13.25 13.77
C ILE A 134 -5.76 13.62 14.43
N LEU A 135 -6.86 13.33 13.74
CA LEU A 135 -8.20 13.45 14.25
C LEU A 135 -8.59 12.29 15.16
N PHE A 136 -9.03 12.62 16.37
CA PHE A 136 -9.63 11.71 17.34
C PHE A 136 -11.06 12.13 17.67
N LEU A 137 -11.87 11.16 18.07
CA LEU A 137 -13.19 11.35 18.67
C LEU A 137 -13.06 11.24 20.18
N GLU A 138 -13.64 12.19 20.90
CA GLU A 138 -13.72 12.16 22.36
C GLU A 138 -14.80 11.17 22.81
N THR A 139 -14.46 10.33 23.78
CA THR A 139 -15.37 9.38 24.41
C THR A 139 -15.34 9.55 25.93
N ALA A 140 -16.29 8.96 26.64
CA ALA A 140 -16.31 8.99 28.10
C ALA A 140 -15.03 8.39 28.72
N ASP A 141 -14.39 7.46 28.02
CA ASP A 141 -13.23 6.71 28.49
C ASP A 141 -11.90 7.20 27.92
N GLY A 142 -11.89 8.22 27.06
CA GLY A 142 -10.69 8.81 26.48
C GLY A 142 -10.88 9.20 25.02
N PHE A 143 -10.04 8.65 24.14
CA PHE A 143 -10.03 9.00 22.72
C PHE A 143 -10.05 7.75 21.84
N GLU A 144 -10.74 7.86 20.71
CA GLU A 144 -10.80 6.82 19.68
C GLU A 144 -10.56 7.42 18.29
N LEU A 145 -10.07 6.60 17.37
CA LEU A 145 -10.07 6.96 15.95
C LEU A 145 -11.49 6.84 15.37
N PRO A 146 -11.85 7.62 14.33
CA PRO A 146 -13.09 7.40 13.60
C PRO A 146 -13.18 5.97 13.09
N ARG A 147 -14.25 5.27 13.44
CA ARG A 147 -14.51 3.87 13.09
C ARG A 147 -16.00 3.61 12.95
N GLY A 148 -16.37 2.70 12.06
CA GLY A 148 -17.73 2.14 11.98
C GLY A 148 -17.72 0.69 11.48
N ARG A 149 -18.90 0.07 11.41
CA ARG A 149 -19.12 -1.25 10.82
C ARG A 149 -19.10 -1.12 9.30
N GLY A 150 -18.01 -1.53 8.67
CA GLY A 150 -17.78 -1.30 7.26
C GLY A 150 -17.57 0.17 6.90
N LEU A 151 -17.31 0.41 5.61
CA LEU A 151 -17.12 1.77 5.08
C LEU A 151 -18.46 2.50 4.90
N GLY A 152 -19.45 1.79 4.35
CA GLY A 152 -20.85 2.20 4.18
C GLY A 152 -21.06 3.55 3.47
N ALA A 153 -22.30 4.04 3.52
CA ALA A 153 -22.68 5.33 2.95
C ALA A 153 -22.80 6.41 4.04
N ALA A 154 -22.71 7.69 3.68
CA ALA A 154 -22.81 8.80 4.63
C ALA A 154 -24.14 8.83 5.44
N GLY A 155 -25.21 8.25 4.91
CA GLY A 155 -26.49 8.11 5.62
C GLY A 155 -26.55 6.94 6.63
N ASP A 156 -25.59 6.01 6.58
CA ASP A 156 -25.52 4.89 7.53
C ASP A 156 -24.65 5.27 8.72
N GLY A 157 -25.28 5.74 9.80
CA GLY A 157 -24.60 6.18 11.02
C GLY A 157 -23.79 5.10 11.75
N LYS A 158 -23.91 3.82 11.36
CA LYS A 158 -23.08 2.74 11.91
C LYS A 158 -21.79 2.56 11.12
N SER A 159 -21.71 3.07 9.89
CA SER A 159 -20.55 2.96 9.02
C SER A 159 -19.52 4.06 9.27
N LEU A 160 -18.28 3.85 8.82
CA LEU A 160 -17.24 4.89 8.93
C LEU A 160 -17.68 6.19 8.25
N ARG A 161 -18.21 6.12 7.01
CA ARG A 161 -18.64 7.33 6.29
C ARG A 161 -19.78 8.05 7.03
N GLY A 162 -20.71 7.33 7.67
CA GLY A 162 -21.76 7.96 8.47
C GLY A 162 -21.26 8.58 9.77
N VAL A 163 -20.30 7.95 10.45
CA VAL A 163 -19.65 8.49 11.66
C VAL A 163 -18.94 9.82 11.37
N LEU A 164 -18.28 9.92 10.22
CA LEU A 164 -17.63 11.14 9.73
C LEU A 164 -18.67 12.20 9.32
N ALA A 165 -19.69 11.80 8.57
CA ALA A 165 -20.76 12.70 8.12
C ALA A 165 -21.54 13.33 9.28
N ALA A 166 -21.87 12.57 10.33
CA ALA A 166 -22.53 13.08 11.53
C ALA A 166 -21.75 14.22 12.22
N ARG A 167 -20.44 14.27 11.99
CA ARG A 167 -19.51 15.28 12.51
C ARG A 167 -19.11 16.33 11.48
N ALA A 168 -19.73 16.31 10.29
CA ALA A 168 -19.37 17.17 9.16
C ALA A 168 -17.88 17.13 8.82
N ILE A 169 -17.28 15.92 8.91
CA ILE A 169 -15.91 15.69 8.49
C ILE A 169 -15.94 15.20 7.04
N GLU A 170 -15.44 16.03 6.12
CA GLU A 170 -15.15 15.60 4.76
C GLU A 170 -13.74 15.01 4.71
N ALA A 171 -13.67 13.69 4.64
CA ALA A 171 -12.42 12.96 4.63
C ALA A 171 -12.13 12.37 3.23
N LYS A 172 -10.88 12.49 2.81
CA LYS A 172 -10.31 11.75 1.68
C LYS A 172 -9.48 10.61 2.23
N LEU A 173 -10.10 9.43 2.29
CA LEU A 173 -9.38 8.21 2.62
C LEU A 173 -8.38 7.88 1.50
N GLY A 174 -7.20 7.42 1.88
CA GLY A 174 -6.12 6.97 1.00
C GLY A 174 -5.82 5.48 1.21
N PHE A 175 -4.57 5.15 1.54
CA PHE A 175 -4.11 3.76 1.55
C PHE A 175 -4.48 3.01 2.83
N LEU A 176 -4.67 1.70 2.69
CA LEU A 176 -4.78 0.77 3.81
C LEU A 176 -3.50 0.80 4.66
N PHE A 177 -3.65 0.94 5.97
CA PHE A 177 -2.55 0.98 6.94
C PHE A 177 -2.43 -0.31 7.75
N ALA A 178 -3.56 -0.85 8.20
CA ALA A 178 -3.56 -2.04 9.05
C ALA A 178 -4.79 -2.90 8.80
N VAL A 179 -4.60 -4.22 8.88
CA VAL A 179 -5.67 -5.22 8.95
C VAL A 179 -5.29 -6.23 10.02
N TRP A 180 -6.20 -6.54 10.93
CA TRP A 180 -6.02 -7.60 11.93
C TRP A 180 -7.36 -8.22 12.32
N ASP A 181 -7.31 -9.43 12.84
CA ASP A 181 -8.49 -10.10 13.41
C ASP A 181 -8.57 -9.83 14.92
N ASP A 182 -9.79 -9.69 15.45
CA ASP A 182 -10.01 -9.44 16.87
C ASP A 182 -9.63 -10.68 17.70
N ALA A 183 -8.76 -10.52 18.70
CA ALA A 183 -8.32 -11.63 19.54
C ALA A 183 -9.43 -12.32 20.32
N ARG A 184 -10.53 -11.61 20.60
CA ARG A 184 -11.67 -12.17 21.35
C ARG A 184 -12.72 -12.76 20.44
N ASP A 185 -12.74 -12.38 19.17
CA ASP A 185 -13.68 -12.85 18.16
C ASP A 185 -13.04 -12.84 16.77
N VAL A 186 -12.42 -13.97 16.40
CA VAL A 186 -11.74 -14.14 15.11
C VAL A 186 -12.66 -14.01 13.89
N SER A 187 -13.98 -13.91 14.08
CA SER A 187 -14.92 -13.59 12.99
C SER A 187 -15.02 -12.09 12.71
N ARG A 188 -14.41 -11.25 13.56
CA ARG A 188 -14.33 -9.81 13.40
C ARG A 188 -12.93 -9.41 12.95
N THR A 189 -12.90 -8.62 11.88
CA THR A 189 -11.67 -8.08 11.32
C THR A 189 -11.72 -6.56 11.41
N HIS A 190 -10.60 -5.95 11.75
CA HIS A 190 -10.43 -4.51 11.80
C HIS A 190 -9.59 -4.07 10.61
N VAL A 191 -10.03 -3.02 9.93
CA VAL A 191 -9.38 -2.47 8.72
C VAL A 191 -9.21 -0.97 8.92
N TYR A 192 -7.98 -0.47 8.88
CA TYR A 192 -7.70 0.95 9.06
C TYR A 192 -7.05 1.55 7.83
N TYR A 193 -7.64 2.64 7.33
CA TYR A 193 -7.08 3.46 6.25
C TYR A 193 -6.35 4.67 6.82
N ARG A 194 -5.32 5.14 6.12
CA ARG A 194 -4.85 6.53 6.24
C ARG A 194 -5.71 7.42 5.38
N GLY A 195 -5.88 8.66 5.78
CA GLY A 195 -6.57 9.66 4.98
C GLY A 195 -6.19 11.07 5.38
N THR A 196 -6.71 12.02 4.61
CA THR A 196 -6.68 13.44 4.94
C THR A 196 -8.11 13.92 5.16
N PHE A 197 -8.26 15.07 5.81
CA PHE A 197 -9.57 15.68 5.99
C PHE A 197 -9.44 17.20 6.02
N ASP A 198 -10.53 17.87 5.67
CA ASP A 198 -10.62 19.32 5.79
C ASP A 198 -11.06 19.68 7.22
N VAL A 199 -10.40 20.69 7.82
CA VAL A 199 -10.68 21.08 9.22
C VAL A 199 -12.13 21.59 9.31
N PRO A 200 -12.98 20.98 10.17
CA PRO A 200 -14.33 21.47 10.35
C PRO A 200 -14.33 22.91 10.88
N ALA A 201 -15.24 23.75 10.38
CA ALA A 201 -15.34 25.16 10.78
C ALA A 201 -15.73 25.38 12.27
N SER A 202 -16.11 24.32 12.99
CA SER A 202 -16.51 24.37 14.41
C SER A 202 -15.79 23.31 15.23
N SER A 203 -15.29 23.71 16.41
CA SER A 203 -14.53 22.89 17.34
C SER A 203 -15.37 21.99 18.26
N ASP A 204 -16.71 22.11 18.24
CA ASP A 204 -17.58 21.57 19.30
C ASP A 204 -18.38 20.32 18.87
N ARG A 205 -17.70 19.34 18.25
CA ARG A 205 -18.32 18.08 17.78
C ARG A 205 -17.73 16.82 18.39
N GLY A 206 -17.11 16.94 19.57
CA GLY A 206 -16.37 15.85 20.21
C GLY A 206 -15.22 15.35 19.34
N ILE A 207 -14.55 16.27 18.63
CA ILE A 207 -13.39 16.01 17.80
C ILE A 207 -12.19 16.67 18.45
N ARG A 208 -11.08 15.95 18.55
CA ARG A 208 -9.80 16.47 19.02
C ARG A 208 -8.73 16.26 17.95
N LEU A 209 -7.97 17.32 17.65
CA LEU A 209 -6.77 17.21 16.83
C LEU A 209 -5.55 17.10 17.76
N VAL A 210 -4.76 16.05 17.58
CA VAL A 210 -3.60 15.75 18.42
C VAL A 210 -2.37 15.69 17.54
N GLU A 211 -1.30 16.41 17.92
CA GLU A 211 0.00 16.33 17.24
C GLU A 211 0.53 14.90 17.27
N ILE A 212 1.09 14.41 16.15
CA ILE A 212 1.55 13.02 16.02
C ILE A 212 2.48 12.61 17.18
N HIS A 213 3.40 13.48 17.59
CA HIS A 213 4.35 13.22 18.68
C HIS A 213 3.70 13.22 20.08
N ALA A 214 2.49 13.73 20.23
CA ALA A 214 1.78 13.80 21.51
C ALA A 214 0.79 12.61 21.70
N ILE A 215 0.68 11.73 20.69
CA ILE A 215 -0.26 10.60 20.73
C ILE A 215 0.13 9.57 21.80
N GLU A 216 1.42 9.42 22.11
CA GLU A 216 1.89 8.46 23.13
C GLU A 216 1.31 8.74 24.53
N GLU A 217 0.97 9.99 24.82
CA GLU A 217 0.38 10.43 26.09
C GLU A 217 -1.15 10.31 26.11
N LEU A 218 -1.77 10.02 24.96
CA LEU A 218 -3.21 10.01 24.81
C LEU A 218 -3.84 8.74 25.40
N LYS A 219 -4.90 8.91 26.20
CA LYS A 219 -5.68 7.79 26.75
C LYS A 219 -6.55 7.15 25.65
N ILE A 220 -5.99 6.21 24.92
CA ILE A 220 -6.70 5.40 23.93
C ILE A 220 -7.26 4.14 24.60
N ALA A 221 -8.59 3.97 24.56
CA ALA A 221 -9.28 2.91 25.29
C ALA A 221 -8.98 1.50 24.75
N ASP A 222 -8.86 1.36 23.44
CA ASP A 222 -8.59 0.09 22.76
C ASP A 222 -7.07 -0.20 22.69
N PRO A 223 -6.56 -1.27 23.34
CA PRO A 223 -5.15 -1.62 23.35
C PRO A 223 -4.57 -1.91 21.96
N ALA A 224 -5.36 -2.50 21.05
CA ALA A 224 -4.92 -2.82 19.69
C ALA A 224 -4.77 -1.53 18.87
N ILE A 225 -5.72 -0.60 18.98
CA ILE A 225 -5.61 0.72 18.36
C ILE A 225 -4.41 1.48 18.90
N ARG A 226 -4.17 1.42 20.22
CA ARG A 226 -3.00 2.05 20.85
C ARG A 226 -1.68 1.48 20.31
N SER A 227 -1.58 0.15 20.19
CA SER A 227 -0.42 -0.52 19.60
C SER A 227 -0.20 -0.12 18.13
N MET A 228 -1.28 -0.12 17.34
CA MET A 228 -1.27 0.32 15.94
C MET A 228 -0.81 1.78 15.82
N LEU A 229 -1.28 2.69 16.67
CA LEU A 229 -0.90 4.10 16.64
C LEU A 229 0.53 4.34 17.11
N ALA A 230 1.02 3.63 18.13
CA ALA A 230 2.43 3.68 18.51
C ALA A 230 3.34 3.31 17.33
N ARG A 231 2.94 2.30 16.53
CA ARG A 231 3.63 1.96 15.29
C ARG A 231 3.56 3.08 14.25
N TYR A 232 2.38 3.65 14.02
CA TYR A 232 2.20 4.77 13.09
C TYR A 232 3.09 5.97 13.44
N VAL A 233 3.13 6.37 14.71
CA VAL A 233 3.98 7.47 15.21
C VAL A 233 5.45 7.18 14.95
N LYS A 234 5.89 5.96 15.26
CA LYS A 234 7.26 5.51 14.99
C LYS A 234 7.59 5.59 13.50
N GLU A 235 6.74 5.06 12.62
CA GLU A 235 6.91 5.09 11.16
C GLU A 235 6.98 6.52 10.60
N CYS A 236 6.18 7.45 11.13
CA CYS A 236 6.23 8.87 10.77
C CYS A 236 7.54 9.55 11.19
N SER A 237 8.15 9.13 12.30
CA SER A 237 9.42 9.70 12.79
C SER A 237 10.67 9.23 12.03
N VAL A 238 10.59 8.13 11.28
CA VAL A 238 11.73 7.50 10.57
C VAL A 238 11.63 7.60 9.05
N ASP A 239 10.60 8.27 8.52
CA ASP A 239 10.31 8.41 7.08
C ASP A 239 10.40 7.08 6.30
N ALA A 240 9.93 6.00 6.95
CA ALA A 240 9.96 4.64 6.43
C ALA A 240 8.61 3.97 6.67
N PHE A 241 7.72 4.07 5.68
CA PHE A 241 6.43 3.40 5.73
C PHE A 241 6.58 1.90 5.46
N GLY A 242 5.90 1.07 6.26
CA GLY A 242 5.87 -0.38 6.11
C GLY A 242 4.48 -0.96 6.34
N VAL A 243 4.19 -2.11 5.74
CA VAL A 243 2.95 -2.87 5.99
C VAL A 243 3.20 -3.80 7.19
N TYR A 244 2.42 -3.64 8.25
CA TYR A 244 2.45 -4.59 9.36
C TYR A 244 1.58 -5.80 9.06
N VAL A 245 2.16 -6.98 9.30
CA VAL A 245 1.49 -8.26 9.16
C VAL A 245 1.63 -9.00 10.50
N GLY A 246 0.53 -9.21 11.19
CA GLY A 246 0.48 -9.85 12.51
C GLY A 246 -0.91 -9.81 13.13
N ASN A 247 -0.97 -10.06 14.43
CA ASN A 247 -2.17 -9.91 15.25
C ASN A 247 -2.07 -8.67 16.16
N ASP A 248 -3.01 -8.54 17.09
CA ASP A 248 -3.11 -7.45 18.08
C ASP A 248 -2.01 -7.48 19.16
N VAL A 249 -1.23 -8.55 19.24
CA VAL A 249 -0.17 -8.77 20.24
C VAL A 249 1.23 -8.84 19.61
N GLU A 250 1.38 -9.46 18.44
CA GLU A 250 2.65 -9.76 17.77
C GLU A 250 2.54 -9.64 16.24
N GLY A 251 3.60 -9.14 15.59
CA GLY A 251 3.65 -9.01 14.13
C GLY A 251 4.93 -8.38 13.60
N GLU A 252 5.10 -8.43 12.27
CA GLU A 252 6.27 -7.90 11.57
C GLU A 252 5.92 -6.70 10.69
N VAL A 253 6.76 -5.65 10.74
CA VAL A 253 6.69 -4.51 9.82
C VAL A 253 7.52 -4.81 8.57
N ARG A 254 6.86 -4.88 7.42
CA ARG A 254 7.49 -5.06 6.12
C ARG A 254 7.67 -3.70 5.44
N PRO A 255 8.89 -3.14 5.34
CA PRO A 255 9.09 -1.82 4.74
C PRO A 255 8.64 -1.82 3.27
N LEU A 256 7.98 -0.74 2.85
CA LEU A 256 7.52 -0.54 1.47
C LEU A 256 8.67 -0.10 0.53
N ALA A 257 9.78 0.42 1.09
CA ALA A 257 11.06 0.63 0.40
C ALA A 257 12.20 0.79 1.43
N ARG A 258 13.44 0.42 1.07
CA ARG A 258 14.65 0.89 1.78
C ARG A 258 15.01 2.26 1.23
N THR A 259 14.86 3.31 2.03
CA THR A 259 15.53 4.59 1.75
C THR A 259 17.03 4.34 1.86
N ALA A 260 17.74 4.44 0.74
CA ALA A 260 19.20 4.41 0.75
C ALA A 260 19.69 5.61 1.56
N GLY A 261 20.43 5.34 2.64
CA GLY A 261 20.92 6.36 3.55
C GLY A 261 21.72 7.43 2.83
N SER A 262 21.46 8.68 3.23
CA SER A 262 22.31 9.84 3.00
C SER A 262 23.75 9.51 3.42
N THR A 263 24.62 9.24 2.45
CA THR A 263 26.07 9.32 2.65
C THR A 263 26.46 10.79 2.64
N ALA A 264 26.87 11.29 3.81
CA ALA A 264 27.47 12.61 3.97
C ALA A 264 28.69 12.79 3.05
N PRO A 265 28.93 14.00 2.52
CA PRO A 265 30.10 14.26 1.69
C PRO A 265 31.36 14.20 2.56
N THR A 266 32.29 13.31 2.19
CA THR A 266 33.67 13.35 2.66
C THR A 266 34.28 14.68 2.25
N THR A 267 34.53 15.55 3.23
CA THR A 267 35.40 16.71 3.10
C THR A 267 36.79 16.23 2.69
N GLY A 268 37.17 16.53 1.45
CA GLY A 268 38.57 16.49 1.03
C GLY A 268 39.31 17.60 1.75
N ASP A 269 40.29 17.24 2.57
CA ASP A 269 41.24 18.19 3.11
C ASP A 269 42.49 18.21 2.22
N GLN A 270 42.90 19.43 1.88
CA GLN A 270 44.08 19.75 1.11
C GLN A 270 45.29 19.72 2.04
N ARG A 271 46.29 18.89 1.73
CA ARG A 271 47.73 19.24 1.77
C ARG A 271 48.59 18.11 1.24
#